data_AF-A0A1V5IV58-F1
#
_entry.id   AF-A0A1V5IV58-F1
#
_cell.length_a   1.000
_cell.length_b   1.000
_cell.length_c   1.000
_cell.angle_alpha   90.00
_cell.angle_beta   90.00
_cell.angle_gamma   90.00
#
_symmetry.space_group_name_H-M   'P 1'
#
loop_
_entity.id
_entity.type
_entity.pdbx_description
1 polymer ?
#
loop_
_entity_poly.entity_id
_entity_poly.type
_entity_poly.pdbx_seq_one_letter_code
_entity_poly.pdbx_strand_id
1 'polypeptide(L)'
;MPLFLADNGMVYMPTARHVWDQLLAASTQVRAILDNAVSQAAFEKLQSAAEEHGKPIYEALLQEHRGRIAREREKADYAFAARRRTVERIGLPQVRNYRLNLLAQEERSFQEQLNQKAHAYPDMVPLLVIRVEGGGHE
;
A
#
# COMPACT_ATOMS: atom_id res chain seq x y z
N MET A 1 -3.81 -9.75 4.37
CA MET A 1 -5.24 -10.12 4.30
C MET A 1 -5.32 -11.64 4.25
N PRO A 2 -5.98 -12.34 5.20
CA PRO A 2 -6.20 -13.77 5.07
C PRO A 2 -7.30 -14.04 4.03
N LEU A 3 -7.11 -15.06 3.19
CA LEU A 3 -8.09 -15.53 2.21
C LEU A 3 -8.15 -17.06 2.26
N PHE A 4 -9.35 -17.62 2.08
CA PHE A 4 -9.58 -19.05 2.03
C PHE A 4 -10.32 -19.37 0.74
N LEU A 5 -9.66 -20.12 -0.14
CA LEU A 5 -10.23 -20.59 -1.40
C LEU A 5 -10.60 -22.07 -1.23
N ALA A 6 -11.90 -22.37 -1.32
CA ALA A 6 -12.39 -23.73 -1.30
C ALA A 6 -12.23 -24.43 -2.67
N ASP A 7 -12.32 -25.76 -2.70
CA ASP A 7 -12.14 -26.54 -3.94
C ASP A 7 -13.20 -26.27 -5.00
N ASN A 8 -14.37 -25.81 -4.59
CA ASN A 8 -15.44 -25.37 -5.48
C ASN A 8 -15.20 -23.97 -6.08
N GLY A 9 -14.07 -23.34 -5.77
CA GLY A 9 -13.70 -22.00 -6.24
C GLY A 9 -14.26 -20.84 -5.42
N MET A 10 -15.04 -21.13 -4.37
CA MET A 10 -15.62 -20.08 -3.52
C MET A 10 -14.61 -19.54 -2.51
N VAL A 11 -14.65 -18.23 -2.29
CA VAL A 11 -13.81 -17.55 -1.30
C VAL A 11 -14.57 -17.29 -0.01
N TYR A 12 -13.99 -17.67 1.12
CA TYR A 12 -14.58 -17.53 2.45
C TYR A 12 -13.69 -16.73 3.41
N MET A 13 -13.88 -15.41 3.43
CA MET A 13 -13.10 -14.51 4.30
C MET A 13 -13.23 -14.80 5.81
N PRO A 14 -14.42 -15.11 6.36
CA PRO A 14 -14.55 -15.45 7.79
C PRO A 14 -13.77 -16.70 8.18
N THR A 15 -13.79 -17.73 7.32
CA THR A 15 -13.04 -18.97 7.51
C THR A 15 -11.53 -18.69 7.50
N ALA A 16 -11.06 -17.87 6.55
CA ALA A 16 -9.66 -17.49 6.47
C ALA A 16 -9.17 -16.80 7.76
N ARG A 17 -9.97 -15.87 8.28
CA ARG A 17 -9.67 -15.18 9.54
C ARG A 17 -9.65 -16.14 10.72
N HIS A 18 -10.64 -17.02 10.81
CA HIS A 18 -10.69 -18.02 11.87
C HIS A 18 -9.46 -18.94 11.85
N VAL A 19 -9.06 -19.44 10.68
CA VAL A 19 -7.85 -20.27 10.52
C VAL A 19 -6.61 -19.50 10.94
N TRP A 20 -6.47 -18.24 10.51
CA TRP A 20 -5.35 -17.40 10.90
C TRP A 20 -5.28 -17.18 12.42
N ASP A 21 -6.40 -16.89 13.06
CA ASP A 21 -6.46 -16.71 14.51
C ASP A 21 -6.06 -18.00 15.27
N GLN A 22 -6.45 -19.18 14.75
CA GLN A 22 -6.04 -20.47 15.30
C GLN A 22 -4.54 -20.73 15.16
N LEU A 23 -3.94 -20.39 14.02
CA LEU A 23 -2.48 -20.52 13.80
C LEU A 23 -1.66 -19.68 14.77
N LEU A 24 -2.18 -18.53 15.20
CA LEU A 24 -1.53 -17.68 16.18
C LEU A 24 -1.71 -18.17 17.62
N ALA A 25 -2.82 -18.86 17.91
CA ALA A 25 -3.20 -19.25 19.26
C ALA A 25 -2.73 -20.67 19.65
N ALA A 26 -2.59 -21.58 18.69
CA ALA A 26 -2.32 -22.99 18.95
C ALA A 26 -1.13 -23.52 18.16
N SER A 27 -0.43 -24.51 18.72
CA SER A 27 0.56 -25.28 17.97
C SER A 27 -0.15 -26.16 16.95
N THR A 28 0.08 -25.91 15.66
CA THR A 28 -0.44 -26.76 14.58
C THR A 28 0.60 -27.78 14.14
N GLN A 29 0.13 -29.00 13.85
CA GLN A 29 0.96 -30.04 13.28
C GLN A 29 0.82 -30.05 11.76
N VAL A 30 1.93 -29.91 11.05
CA VAL A 30 1.98 -30.07 9.60
C VAL A 30 1.89 -31.55 9.28
N ARG A 31 0.81 -31.97 8.60
CA ARG A 31 0.58 -33.38 8.24
C ARG A 31 1.40 -33.82 7.03
N ALA A 32 1.50 -32.95 6.03
CA ALA A 32 2.20 -33.22 4.80
C ALA A 32 2.65 -31.91 4.13
N ILE A 33 3.61 -32.03 3.23
CA ILE A 33 3.98 -30.98 2.28
C ILE A 33 3.43 -31.42 0.93
N LEU A 34 2.71 -30.54 0.25
CA LEU A 34 2.17 -30.83 -1.08
C LEU A 34 3.30 -30.95 -2.10
N ASP A 35 3.08 -31.78 -3.12
CA ASP A 35 4.00 -31.87 -4.26
C ASP A 35 4.20 -30.49 -4.92
N ASN A 36 5.37 -30.29 -5.54
CA ASN A 36 5.73 -29.00 -6.13
C ASN A 36 4.71 -28.54 -7.19
N ALA A 37 4.34 -29.43 -8.12
CA ALA A 37 3.36 -29.10 -9.16
C ALA A 37 1.98 -28.72 -8.59
N VAL A 38 1.53 -29.42 -7.54
CA VAL A 38 0.26 -29.13 -6.87
C VAL A 38 0.34 -27.80 -6.10
N SER A 39 1.47 -27.55 -5.44
CA SER A 39 1.74 -26.31 -4.70
C SER A 39 1.72 -25.09 -5.63
N GLN A 40 2.38 -25.19 -6.78
CA GLN A 40 2.42 -24.12 -7.79
C GLN A 40 1.02 -23.81 -8.33
N ALA A 41 0.26 -24.83 -8.71
CA ALA A 41 -1.09 -24.65 -9.22
C ALA A 41 -2.05 -24.08 -8.16
N ALA A 42 -1.91 -24.47 -6.90
CA ALA A 42 -2.68 -23.91 -5.79
C ALA A 42 -2.30 -22.44 -5.53
N PHE A 43 -1.01 -22.13 -5.59
CA PHE A 43 -0.49 -20.78 -5.41
C PHE A 43 -1.04 -19.81 -6.46
N GLU A 44 -1.01 -20.17 -7.74
CA GLU A 44 -1.51 -19.32 -8.82
C GLU A 44 -3.00 -18.99 -8.63
N LYS A 45 -3.82 -19.99 -8.26
CA LYS A 45 -5.25 -19.79 -7.96
C LYS A 45 -5.46 -18.86 -6.77
N LEU A 46 -4.69 -19.05 -5.70
CA LEU A 46 -4.75 -18.20 -4.51
C LEU A 46 -4.31 -16.78 -4.81
N GLN A 47 -3.27 -16.60 -5.65
CA GLN A 47 -2.79 -15.30 -6.06
C GLN A 47 -3.88 -14.53 -6.82
N SER A 48 -4.51 -15.16 -7.82
CA SER A 48 -5.61 -14.51 -8.57
C SER A 48 -6.77 -14.11 -7.65
N ALA A 49 -7.20 -15.00 -6.75
CA ALA A 49 -8.25 -14.68 -5.78
C ALA A 49 -7.84 -13.56 -4.81
N ALA A 50 -6.58 -13.56 -4.35
CA ALA A 50 -6.06 -12.53 -3.46
C ALA A 50 -5.94 -11.17 -4.14
N GLU A 51 -5.58 -11.12 -5.42
CA GLU A 51 -5.56 -9.88 -6.21
C GLU A 51 -6.97 -9.32 -6.40
N GLU A 52 -7.94 -10.17 -6.75
CA GLU A 52 -9.35 -9.77 -6.90
C GLU A 52 -9.91 -9.20 -5.59
N HIS A 53 -9.78 -9.93 -4.48
CA HIS A 53 -10.31 -9.52 -3.19
C HIS A 53 -9.47 -8.46 -2.49
N GLY A 54 -8.19 -8.33 -2.85
CA GLY A 54 -7.27 -7.32 -2.34
C GLY A 54 -7.41 -5.97 -3.04
N LYS A 55 -7.95 -5.93 -4.27
CA LYS A 55 -8.11 -4.70 -5.06
C LYS A 55 -8.84 -3.58 -4.30
N PRO A 56 -9.97 -3.79 -3.60
CA PRO A 56 -10.61 -2.72 -2.83
C PRO A 56 -9.75 -2.16 -1.70
N ILE A 57 -8.91 -3.01 -1.08
CA ILE A 57 -7.98 -2.59 -0.03
C ILE A 57 -6.90 -1.69 -0.63
N TYR A 58 -6.32 -2.12 -1.76
CA TYR A 58 -5.33 -1.31 -2.48
C TYR A 58 -5.91 0.03 -2.94
N GLU A 59 -7.13 0.04 -3.47
CA GLU A 59 -7.80 1.27 -3.90
C GLU A 59 -8.05 2.22 -2.73
N ALA A 60 -8.45 1.71 -1.56
CA ALA A 60 -8.60 2.52 -0.36
C ALA A 60 -7.26 3.16 0.08
N LEU A 61 -6.18 2.37 0.14
CA LEU A 61 -4.84 2.87 0.45
C LEU A 61 -4.36 3.92 -0.55
N LEU A 62 -4.65 3.71 -1.85
CA LEU A 62 -4.29 4.64 -2.91
C LEU A 62 -5.04 5.97 -2.77
N GLN A 63 -6.34 5.93 -2.42
CA GLN A 63 -7.12 7.15 -2.18
C GLN A 63 -6.63 7.91 -0.96
N GLU A 64 -6.30 7.23 0.14
CA GLU A 64 -5.73 7.85 1.33
C GLU A 64 -4.39 8.53 1.01
N HIS A 65 -3.50 7.83 0.30
CA HIS A 65 -2.21 8.34 -0.12
C HIS A 65 -2.35 9.58 -1.01
N ARG A 66 -3.22 9.53 -2.03
CA ARG A 66 -3.53 10.69 -2.90
C ARG A 66 -4.05 11.87 -2.10
N GLY A 67 -4.96 11.62 -1.14
CA GLY A 67 -5.48 12.66 -0.26
C GLY A 67 -4.39 13.29 0.61
N ARG A 68 -3.44 12.48 1.12
CA ARG A 68 -2.30 12.99 1.87
C ARG A 68 -1.39 13.87 1.01
N ILE A 69 -1.03 13.41 -0.19
CA ILE A 69 -0.21 14.18 -1.14
C ILE A 69 -0.89 15.50 -1.51
N ALA A 70 -2.20 15.50 -1.76
CA ALA A 70 -2.96 16.72 -2.08
C ALA A 70 -2.90 17.74 -0.93
N ARG A 71 -3.11 17.30 0.32
CA ARG A 71 -3.00 18.17 1.51
C ARG A 71 -1.58 18.70 1.72
N GLU A 72 -0.56 17.87 1.50
CA GLU A 72 0.84 18.30 1.59
C GLU A 72 1.17 19.37 0.53
N ARG A 73 0.69 19.20 -0.70
CA ARG A 73 0.83 20.19 -1.77
C ARG A 73 0.15 21.51 -1.41
N GLU A 74 -1.11 21.48 -0.98
CA GLU A 74 -1.84 22.70 -0.60
C GLU A 74 -1.16 23.49 0.52
N LYS A 75 -0.67 22.78 1.55
CA LYS A 75 0.10 23.39 2.65
C LYS A 75 1.38 24.05 2.16
N ALA A 76 2.09 23.38 1.26
CA ALA A 76 3.32 23.91 0.68
C ALA A 76 3.06 25.14 -0.18
N ASP A 77 2.05 25.09 -1.06
CA ASP A 77 1.65 26.21 -1.92
C ASP A 77 1.34 27.46 -1.07
N TYR A 78 0.57 27.27 0.01
CA TYR A 78 0.29 28.35 0.96
C TYR A 78 1.57 28.90 1.61
N ALA A 79 2.46 28.03 2.09
CA ALA A 79 3.70 28.42 2.76
C ALA A 79 4.67 29.15 1.80
N PHE A 80 4.87 28.64 0.58
CA PHE A 80 5.70 29.29 -0.43
C PHE A 80 5.11 30.63 -0.87
N ALA A 81 3.79 30.73 -1.06
CA ALA A 81 3.12 32.00 -1.37
C ALA A 81 3.29 33.03 -0.24
N ALA A 82 3.20 32.60 1.02
CA ALA A 82 3.44 33.47 2.17
C ALA A 82 4.90 33.95 2.24
N ARG A 83 5.87 33.05 2.04
CA ARG A 83 7.31 33.40 1.99
C ARG A 83 7.62 34.38 0.85
N ARG A 84 7.04 34.17 -0.34
CA ARG A 84 7.21 35.05 -1.50
C ARG A 84 6.76 36.48 -1.19
N ARG A 85 5.55 36.63 -0.64
CA ARG A 85 5.00 37.92 -0.19
C ARG A 85 5.89 38.63 0.84
N THR A 86 6.49 37.88 1.76
CA THR A 86 7.40 38.45 2.76
C THR A 86 8.70 38.94 2.14
N VAL A 87 9.31 38.15 1.24
CA VAL A 87 10.54 38.53 0.53
C VAL A 87 10.30 39.76 -0.34
N GLU A 88 9.12 39.89 -0.94
CA GLU A 88 8.79 41.01 -1.82
C GLU A 88 8.78 42.39 -1.13
N ARG A 89 8.49 42.41 0.18
CA ARG A 89 8.24 43.62 0.97
C ARG A 89 9.51 44.29 1.53
N ILE A 90 10.64 43.58 1.64
CA ILE A 90 11.79 44.04 2.42
C ILE A 90 13.10 43.84 1.65
N GLY A 91 13.91 44.89 1.58
CA GLY A 91 15.31 44.84 1.13
C GLY A 91 15.59 45.53 -0.21
N LEU A 92 16.89 45.64 -0.52
CA LEU A 92 17.35 46.17 -1.81
C LEU A 92 16.90 45.26 -2.97
N PRO A 93 16.57 45.82 -4.16
CA PRO A 93 16.06 45.05 -5.29
C PRO A 93 16.92 43.82 -5.65
N GLN A 94 18.25 43.96 -5.59
CA GLN A 94 19.20 42.88 -5.90
C GLN A 94 19.09 41.72 -4.90
N VAL A 95 19.00 42.01 -3.61
CA VAL A 95 18.87 41.00 -2.54
C VAL A 95 17.51 40.31 -2.62
N ARG A 96 16.44 41.06 -2.91
CA ARG A 96 15.10 40.52 -3.13
C ARG A 96 15.07 39.53 -4.29
N ASN A 97 15.61 39.92 -5.45
CA ASN A 97 15.63 39.07 -6.64
C ASN A 97 16.42 37.79 -6.39
N TYR A 98 17.57 37.88 -5.71
CA TYR A 98 18.34 36.71 -5.31
C TYR A 98 17.52 35.75 -4.42
N ARG A 99 16.86 36.26 -3.38
CA ARG A 99 16.03 35.45 -2.47
C ARG A 99 14.81 34.84 -3.17
N LEU A 100 14.18 35.56 -4.09
CA LEU A 100 13.06 35.02 -4.88
C LEU A 100 13.51 33.88 -5.79
N ASN A 101 14.68 34.00 -6.41
CA ASN A 101 15.24 32.92 -7.23
C ASN A 101 15.55 31.68 -6.40
N LEU A 102 16.14 31.85 -5.20
CA LEU A 102 16.39 30.74 -4.28
C LEU A 102 15.08 30.07 -3.85
N LEU A 103 14.07 30.86 -3.47
CA LEU A 103 12.76 30.34 -3.08
C LEU A 103 12.09 29.56 -4.21
N ALA A 104 12.21 30.02 -5.46
CA ALA A 104 11.68 29.32 -6.63
C ALA A 104 12.40 27.98 -6.90
N GLN A 105 13.70 27.90 -6.62
CA GLN A 105 14.44 26.64 -6.72
C GLN A 105 14.01 25.65 -5.63
N GLU A 106 13.82 26.11 -4.39
CA GLU A 106 13.28 25.31 -3.30
C GLU A 106 11.87 24.77 -3.64
N GLU A 107 10.99 25.63 -4.15
CA GLU A 107 9.63 25.28 -4.56
C GLU A 107 9.61 24.20 -5.65
N ARG A 108 10.49 24.33 -6.67
CA ARG A 108 10.64 23.31 -7.72
C ARG A 108 11.13 21.98 -7.17
N SER A 109 12.18 22.00 -6.36
CA SER A 109 12.74 20.76 -5.79
C SER A 109 11.71 20.06 -4.90
N PHE A 110 10.97 20.81 -4.09
CA PHE A 110 9.90 20.27 -3.27
C PHE A 110 8.79 19.63 -4.12
N GLN A 111 8.37 20.31 -5.19
CA GLN A 111 7.34 19.80 -6.10
C GLN A 111 7.78 18.52 -6.82
N GLU A 112 9.05 18.44 -7.24
CA GLU A 112 9.64 17.23 -7.82
C GLU A 112 9.62 16.06 -6.83
N GLN A 113 10.02 16.29 -5.58
CA GLN A 113 9.96 15.28 -4.52
C GLN A 113 8.53 14.82 -4.23
N LEU A 114 7.56 15.74 -4.20
CA LEU A 114 6.14 15.38 -4.03
C LEU A 114 5.63 14.55 -5.19
N ASN A 115 6.00 14.91 -6.43
CA ASN A 115 5.62 14.13 -7.62
C ASN A 115 6.20 12.72 -7.57
N GLN A 116 7.46 12.56 -7.16
CA GLN A 116 8.05 11.24 -6.96
C GLN A 116 7.26 10.43 -5.93
N LYS A 117 6.96 11.02 -4.77
CA LYS A 117 6.17 10.39 -3.70
C LYS A 117 4.73 10.08 -4.11
N ALA A 118 4.17 10.74 -5.12
CA ALA A 118 2.80 10.50 -5.57
C ALA A 118 2.65 9.15 -6.30
N HIS A 119 3.75 8.56 -6.78
CA HIS A 119 3.73 7.26 -7.43
C HIS A 119 3.55 6.16 -6.39
N ALA A 120 2.58 5.28 -6.63
CA ALA A 120 2.31 4.10 -5.81
C ALA A 120 2.10 2.90 -6.73
N TYR A 121 2.67 1.76 -6.34
CA TYR A 121 2.55 0.50 -7.07
C TYR A 121 1.92 -0.53 -6.15
N PRO A 122 1.01 -1.38 -6.65
CA PRO A 122 0.52 -2.50 -5.88
C PRO A 122 1.66 -3.50 -5.69
N ASP A 123 1.87 -3.91 -4.45
CA ASP A 123 2.75 -5.02 -4.11
C ASP A 123 2.04 -5.90 -3.08
N MET A 124 2.09 -7.21 -3.31
CA MET A 124 1.43 -8.21 -2.48
C MET A 124 2.32 -9.44 -2.39
N VAL A 125 2.73 -9.77 -1.17
CA VAL A 125 3.58 -10.92 -0.89
C VAL A 125 2.80 -11.91 -0.01
N PRO A 126 2.69 -13.18 -0.42
CA PRO A 126 2.10 -14.22 0.41
C PRO A 126 3.05 -14.59 1.54
N LEU A 127 2.54 -14.55 2.78
CA LEU A 127 3.32 -14.93 3.97
C LEU A 127 3.30 -16.44 4.20
N LEU A 128 2.15 -17.06 3.96
CA LEU A 128 1.93 -18.48 4.20
C LEU A 128 0.83 -18.98 3.26
N VAL A 129 1.04 -20.17 2.69
CA VAL A 129 0.01 -20.92 1.96
C VAL A 129 -0.12 -22.27 2.63
N ILE A 130 -1.33 -22.59 3.06
CA ILE A 130 -1.65 -23.87 3.71
C ILE A 130 -2.89 -24.47 3.10
N ARG A 131 -2.88 -25.81 3.04
CA ARG A 131 -4.06 -26.61 2.73
C ARG A 131 -4.71 -27.01 4.05
N VAL A 132 -6.00 -26.71 4.19
CA VAL A 132 -6.81 -27.18 5.31
C VAL A 132 -7.67 -28.31 4.82
N GLU A 133 -7.59 -29.45 5.49
CA GLU A 133 -8.42 -30.61 5.22
C GLU A 133 -9.37 -30.82 6.39
N GLY A 134 -10.63 -31.15 6.10
CA GLY A 134 -11.56 -31.57 7.13
C GLY A 134 -11.03 -32.85 7.78
N GLY A 135 -11.07 -32.92 9.11
CA GLY A 135 -10.82 -34.19 9.80
C GLY A 135 -11.83 -35.20 9.29
N GLY A 136 -11.37 -36.23 8.59
CA GLY A 136 -12.23 -37.38 8.27
C GLY A 136 -12.86 -37.87 9.57
N HIS A 137 -14.18 -37.80 9.66
CA HIS A 137 -14.91 -38.57 10.64
C HIS A 137 -14.83 -40.03 10.17
N GLU A 138 -13.85 -40.77 10.68
CA GLU A 138 -14.05 -42.20 10.93
C GLU A 138 -14.77 -42.37 12.27
#